data_AF-A0A0J9BLW2-F1
#
_entry.id   AF-A0A0J9BLW2-F1
#
_cell.length_a   1.000
_cell.length_b   1.000
_cell.length_c   1.000
_cell.angle_alpha   90.00
_cell.angle_beta   90.00
_cell.angle_gamma   90.00
#
_symmetry.space_group_name_H-M   'P 1'
#
loop_
_entity.id
_entity.type
_entity.pdbx_description
1 polymer ?
#
loop_
_entity_poly.entity_id
_entity_poly.type
_entity_poly.pdbx_seq_one_letter_code
_entity_poly.pdbx_strand_id
1 'polypeptide(L)' 'MDRIIKTCWWYIVLALVWQGLELLIYHQIQPRVVDDIMGLLFLPFIYKAVD' A
#
# COMPACT_ATOMS: atom_id res chain seq x y z
N MET A 1 -11.41 -7.50 14.89
CA MET A 1 -11.36 -6.37 13.93
C MET A 1 -12.09 -6.81 12.68
N ASP A 2 -13.02 -5.99 12.20
CA ASP A 2 -13.67 -6.24 10.92
C ASP A 2 -12.61 -6.39 9.82
N ARG A 3 -12.88 -7.29 8.88
CA ARG A 3 -11.98 -7.62 7.77
C ARG A 3 -11.60 -6.39 6.94
N ILE A 4 -12.51 -5.42 6.85
CA ILE A 4 -12.28 -4.12 6.23
C ILE A 4 -11.18 -3.34 6.98
N ILE A 5 -11.23 -3.27 8.32
CA ILE A 5 -10.24 -2.54 9.12
C ILE A 5 -8.86 -3.20 8.98
N LYS A 6 -8.79 -4.53 9.04
CA LYS A 6 -7.53 -5.26 8.82
C LYS A 6 -6.96 -4.99 7.41
N THR A 7 -7.82 -4.92 6.39
CA THR A 7 -7.42 -4.62 5.00
C THR A 7 -6.86 -3.21 4.90
N CYS A 8 -7.54 -2.20 5.46
CA CYS A 8 -7.05 -0.83 5.50
C CYS A 8 -5.71 -0.72 6.23
N TRP A 9 -5.55 -1.45 7.35
CA TRP A 9 -4.28 -1.49 8.08
C TRP A 9 -3.14 -2.04 7.23
N TRP A 10 -3.35 -3.19 6.58
CA TRP A 10 -2.34 -3.78 5.69
C TRP A 10 -2.02 -2.90 4.49
N TYR A 11 -3.02 -2.23 3.93
CA TYR A 11 -2.83 -1.28 2.84
C TYR A 11 -1.90 -0.13 3.26
N ILE A 12 -2.13 0.46 4.44
CA ILE A 12 -1.28 1.53 4.98
C ILE A 12 0.15 1.03 5.21
N VAL A 13 0.31 -0.18 5.78
CA VAL A 13 1.64 -0.77 6.00
C VAL A 13 2.38 -0.95 4.68
N LEU A 14 1.73 -1.48 3.64
CA LEU A 14 2.34 -1.65 2.32
C LEU A 14 2.71 -0.31 1.67
N ALA A 15 1.85 0.70 1.80
CA ALA A 15 2.14 2.05 1.31
C ALA A 15 3.36 2.67 2.02
N LEU A 16 3.47 2.50 3.34
CA LEU A 16 4.64 2.96 4.11
C LEU A 16 5.93 2.22 3.75
N VAL A 17 5.85 0.89 3.52
CA VAL A 17 6.99 0.11 3.04
C VAL A 17 7.45 0.63 1.67
N TRP A 18 6.50 0.93 0.77
CA TRP A 18 6.82 1.48 -0.54
C TRP A 18 7.49 2.85 -0.44
N GLN A 19 6.91 3.79 0.31
CA GLN A 19 7.52 5.11 0.53
C GLN A 19 8.90 5.01 1.21
N GLY A 20 9.08 4.06 2.14
CA GLY A 20 10.38 3.80 2.75
C GLY A 20 11.43 3.30 1.75
N LEU A 21 11.04 2.41 0.83
CA LEU A 21 11.91 1.94 -0.26
C LEU A 21 12.23 3.07 -1.24
N GLU A 22 11.26 3.92 -1.57
CA GLU A 22 11.51 5.09 -2.41
C GLU A 22 12.51 6.05 -1.77
N LEU A 23 12.36 6.32 -0.48
CA LEU A 23 13.29 7.17 0.27
C LEU A 23 14.69 6.55 0.30
N LEU A 24 14.81 5.23 0.46
CA LEU A 24 16.10 4.54 0.51
C LEU A 24 16.82 4.52 -0.85
N ILE A 25 16.08 4.35 -1.95
CA ILE A 25 16.65 4.23 -3.30
C ILE A 25 16.84 5.61 -3.95
N TYR A 26 15.78 6.42 -3.94
CA TYR A 26 15.73 7.69 -4.68
C TYR A 26 16.05 8.90 -3.80
N HIS A 27 16.21 8.73 -2.48
CA HIS A 27 16.46 9.81 -1.51
C HIS A 27 15.33 10.86 -1.43
N GLN A 28 14.19 10.57 -2.05
CA GLN A 28 12.99 11.40 -2.07
C GLN A 28 11.77 10.52 -2.29
N ILE A 29 10.64 10.89 -1.70
CA ILE A 29 9.35 10.25 -1.95
C ILE A 29 8.78 10.88 -3.22
N GLN A 30 8.46 10.06 -4.22
CA GLN A 30 7.98 10.56 -5.51
C GLN A 30 6.46 10.44 -5.59
N PRO A 31 5.72 11.53 -5.92
CA PRO A 31 4.29 11.42 -6.15
C PRO A 31 4.04 10.76 -7.50
N ARG A 32 3.93 9.42 -7.51
CA ARG A 32 3.67 8.62 -8.69
C ARG A 32 2.20 8.21 -8.73
N VAL A 33 1.44 8.85 -9.61
CA VAL A 33 0.01 8.51 -9.86
C VAL A 33 -0.16 7.03 -10.25
N VAL A 34 0.83 6.45 -10.91
CA VAL A 34 0.83 5.01 -11.25
C VAL A 34 0.79 4.16 -9.97
N ASP A 35 1.53 4.52 -8.92
CA ASP A 35 1.59 3.75 -7.69
C ASP A 35 0.25 3.81 -6.94
N ASP A 36 -0.43 4.95 -6.97
CA ASP A 36 -1.78 5.11 -6.41
C ASP A 36 -2.81 4.23 -7.13
N ILE A 37 -2.76 4.19 -8.47
CA ILE A 37 -3.63 3.33 -9.29
C ILE A 37 -3.34 1.85 -9.00
N MET A 38 -2.06 1.48 -8.96
CA MET A 38 -1.65 0.11 -8.68
C MET A 38 -2.06 -0.32 -7.26
N GLY A 39 -1.94 0.57 -6.27
CA GLY A 39 -2.42 0.35 -4.91
C GLY A 39 -3.92 0.05 -4.88
N LEU A 40 -4.73 0.86 -5.57
CA LEU A 40 -6.18 0.64 -5.66
C LEU A 40 -6.52 -0.71 -6.32
N LEU A 41 -5.81 -1.08 -7.38
CA LEU A 41 -5.98 -2.37 -8.06
C LEU A 41 -5.55 -3.55 -7.18
N PHE A 42 -4.58 -3.35 -6.29
CA PHE A 42 -4.10 -4.38 -5.35
C PHE A 42 -5.00 -4.57 -4.13
N LEU A 43 -5.81 -3.57 -3.78
CA LEU A 43 -6.72 -3.58 -2.65
C LEU A 43 -7.65 -4.82 -2.57
N PRO A 44 -8.31 -5.29 -3.65
CA PRO A 44 -9.12 -6.52 -3.59
C PRO A 44 -8.30 -7.78 -3.29
N PHE A 45 -7.02 -7.83 -3.67
CA PHE A 45 -6.14 -8.96 -3.34
C PHE A 45 -5.79 -8.95 -1.86
N ILE A 46 -5.51 -7.78 -1.29
CA ILE A 46 -5.28 -7.61 0.16
C ILE A 46 -6.54 -8.03 0.92
N TYR A 47 -7.72 -7.59 0.48
CA TYR A 47 -8.99 -7.95 1.11
C TYR A 47 -9.28 -9.47 1.07
N LYS A 48 -8.83 -10.17 0.03
CA LYS A 48 -8.95 -11.63 -0.09
C LYS A 48 -7.91 -12.36 0.76
N ALA A 49 -6.70 -11.81 0.90
CA ALA A 49 -5.62 -12.42 1.68
C ALA A 49 -5.81 -12.24 3.20
N VAL A 50 -6.46 -11.14 3.59
CA VAL A 50 -6.88 -10.88 4.97
C VAL A 50 -8.18 -11.66 5.23
N ASP A 51 -8.05 -12.93 5.61
CA ASP A 51 -9.12 -13.70 6.26
C ASP A 51 -9.16 -13.44 7.78
#